data_AF-A0A8B8LEH1-F1
#
_entry.id   AF-A0A8B8LEH1-F1
#
_cell.length_a   1.000
_cell.length_b   1.000
_cell.length_c   1.000
_cell.angle_alpha   90.00
_cell.angle_beta   90.00
_cell.angle_gamma   90.00
#
_symmetry.space_group_name_H-M   'P 1'
#
loop_
_entity.id
_entity.type
_entity.pdbx_description
1 polymer ?
#
loop_
_entity_poly.entity_id
_entity_poly.type
_entity_poly.pdbx_seq_one_letter_code
_entity_poly.pdbx_strand_id
1 'polypeptide(L)'
;MKKCPLLPNLCLLFSHVFLFMLLPFTFATRGFLGSQLASNAFTIGTIAVLPFYTLMVLAPKSELTKKSMESSIPYVVLGILYAYLLYLSWTPETIQLIFASKYLLPELTSIGKMFSSELTLASAWIHLLVVDLFAARQVFQDGLENQIETRHSVSFCLFFCPIGILTHVITKAMTRTSRKEGHTL
;
A
#
# COMPACT_ATOMS: atom_id res chain seq x y z
N MET A 1 -65.13 22.21 -16.75
CA MET A 1 -63.88 21.94 -16.00
C MET A 1 -62.87 21.31 -16.94
N LYS A 2 -61.94 22.09 -17.53
CA LYS A 2 -60.89 21.60 -18.43
C LYS A 2 -59.60 21.40 -17.62
N LYS A 3 -59.17 20.16 -17.44
CA LYS A 3 -57.89 19.82 -16.79
C LYS A 3 -56.74 20.15 -17.75
N CYS A 4 -55.85 21.03 -17.34
CA CYS A 4 -54.64 21.41 -18.05
C CYS A 4 -53.57 20.28 -17.87
N PRO A 5 -53.00 19.68 -18.93
CA PRO A 5 -52.10 18.52 -18.82
C PRO A 5 -50.62 18.92 -18.88
N LEU A 6 -50.24 20.07 -18.32
CA LEU A 6 -48.89 20.65 -18.49
C LEU A 6 -48.10 20.78 -17.17
N LEU A 7 -48.21 19.82 -16.27
CA LEU A 7 -47.49 19.84 -14.98
C LEU A 7 -46.53 18.65 -14.68
N PRO A 8 -46.63 17.44 -15.27
CA PRO A 8 -45.73 16.35 -14.86
C PRO A 8 -44.32 16.46 -15.47
N ASN A 9 -44.15 17.16 -16.60
CA ASN A 9 -42.86 17.26 -17.29
C ASN A 9 -41.92 18.34 -16.74
N LEU A 10 -42.45 19.36 -16.05
CA LEU A 10 -41.63 20.45 -15.49
C LEU A 10 -40.94 20.04 -14.18
N CYS A 11 -41.58 19.16 -13.39
CA CYS A 11 -41.02 18.65 -12.13
C CYS A 11 -39.86 17.67 -12.35
N LEU A 12 -39.91 16.87 -13.41
CA LEU A 12 -38.82 15.97 -13.82
C LEU A 12 -37.61 16.74 -14.38
N LEU A 13 -37.84 17.82 -15.12
CA LEU A 13 -36.76 18.69 -15.62
C LEU A 13 -36.02 19.39 -14.48
N PHE A 14 -36.73 19.86 -13.45
CA PHE A 14 -36.10 20.47 -12.28
C PHE A 14 -35.28 19.47 -11.46
N SER A 15 -35.76 18.22 -11.31
CA SER A 15 -35.00 17.17 -10.62
C SER A 15 -33.74 16.75 -11.39
N HIS A 16 -33.80 16.68 -12.73
CA HIS A 16 -32.64 16.33 -13.55
C HIS A 16 -31.61 17.46 -13.60
N VAL A 17 -32.03 18.73 -13.69
CA VAL A 17 -31.12 19.89 -13.70
C VAL A 17 -30.45 20.05 -12.34
N PHE A 18 -31.15 19.82 -11.22
CA PHE A 18 -30.55 19.88 -9.88
C PHE A 18 -29.56 18.73 -9.65
N LEU A 19 -29.83 17.53 -10.17
CA LEU A 19 -28.90 16.40 -10.13
C LEU A 19 -27.66 16.64 -11.02
N PHE A 20 -27.83 17.28 -12.18
CA PHE A 20 -26.75 17.65 -13.10
C PHE A 20 -25.88 18.81 -12.60
N MET A 21 -26.45 19.71 -11.80
CA MET A 21 -25.73 20.83 -11.20
C MET A 21 -25.00 20.43 -9.91
N LEU A 22 -25.49 19.39 -9.22
CA LEU A 22 -24.80 18.78 -8.09
C LEU A 22 -23.64 17.88 -8.54
N LEU A 23 -23.76 17.10 -9.63
CA LEU A 23 -22.71 16.23 -10.16
C LEU A 23 -21.29 16.87 -10.27
N PRO A 24 -21.10 18.09 -10.83
CA PRO A 24 -19.79 18.74 -10.85
C PRO A 24 -19.34 19.20 -9.45
N PHE A 25 -20.28 19.53 -8.56
CA PHE A 25 -20.00 19.91 -7.16
C PHE A 25 -19.62 18.69 -6.31
N THR A 26 -20.23 17.53 -6.54
CA THR A 26 -19.84 16.24 -5.94
C THR A 26 -18.51 15.74 -6.48
N PHE A 27 -18.18 16.01 -7.75
CA PHE A 27 -16.89 15.62 -8.34
C PHE A 27 -15.73 16.47 -7.80
N ALA A 28 -15.92 17.79 -7.69
CA ALA A 28 -14.90 18.69 -7.12
C ALA A 28 -14.64 18.40 -5.63
N THR A 29 -15.69 18.13 -4.85
CA THR A 29 -15.54 17.72 -3.43
C THR A 29 -14.89 16.35 -3.29
N ARG A 30 -15.18 15.40 -4.19
CA ARG A 30 -14.54 14.07 -4.21
C ARG A 30 -13.06 14.13 -4.58
N GLY A 31 -12.66 15.05 -5.47
CA GLY A 31 -11.25 15.30 -5.79
C GLY A 31 -10.46 15.88 -4.61
N PHE A 32 -11.01 16.92 -3.96
CA PHE A 32 -10.39 17.55 -2.78
C PHE A 32 -10.33 16.64 -1.54
N LEU A 33 -11.40 15.86 -1.30
CA LEU A 33 -11.41 14.86 -0.23
C LEU A 33 -10.48 13.68 -0.55
N GLY A 34 -10.35 13.32 -1.84
CA GLY A 34 -9.47 12.25 -2.30
C GLY A 34 -7.99 12.58 -2.11
N SER A 35 -7.56 13.80 -2.41
CA SER A 35 -6.18 14.24 -2.22
C SER A 35 -5.76 14.30 -0.74
N GLN A 36 -6.64 14.84 0.11
CA GLN A 36 -6.43 14.85 1.56
C GLN A 36 -6.40 13.43 2.14
N LEU A 37 -7.31 12.56 1.70
CA LEU A 37 -7.31 11.16 2.13
C LEU A 37 -6.04 10.44 1.69
N ALA A 38 -5.59 10.64 0.44
CA ALA A 38 -4.36 10.06 -0.08
C ALA A 38 -3.13 10.53 0.72
N SER A 39 -3.02 11.83 0.99
CA SER A 39 -1.94 12.42 1.79
C SER A 39 -1.94 11.90 3.23
N ASN A 40 -3.11 11.83 3.85
CA ASN A 40 -3.26 11.28 5.21
C ASN A 40 -2.91 9.80 5.25
N ALA A 41 -3.39 9.00 4.30
CA ALA A 41 -3.05 7.59 4.21
C ALA A 41 -1.55 7.37 4.03
N PHE A 42 -0.91 8.12 3.13
CA PHE A 42 0.53 8.09 2.92
C PHE A 42 1.30 8.37 4.23
N THR A 43 0.90 9.43 4.95
CA THR A 43 1.53 9.85 6.20
C THR A 43 1.32 8.82 7.30
N ILE A 44 0.08 8.36 7.49
CA ILE A 44 -0.28 7.35 8.49
C ILE A 44 0.43 6.03 8.19
N GLY A 45 0.46 5.57 6.94
CA GLY A 45 1.15 4.35 6.54
C GLY A 45 2.64 4.41 6.86
N THR A 46 3.29 5.52 6.49
CA THR A 46 4.72 5.72 6.76
C THR A 46 5.01 5.78 8.25
N ILE A 47 4.24 6.56 9.02
CA ILE A 47 4.41 6.65 10.48
C ILE A 47 4.12 5.31 11.16
N ALA A 48 3.15 4.54 10.67
CA ALA A 48 2.76 3.27 11.26
C ALA A 48 3.85 2.20 11.14
N VAL A 49 4.62 2.17 10.03
CA VAL A 49 5.68 1.15 9.86
C VAL A 49 6.96 1.48 10.62
N LEU A 50 7.30 2.76 10.77
CA LEU A 50 8.53 3.22 11.43
C LEU A 50 8.80 2.64 12.82
N PRO A 51 7.84 2.58 13.77
CA PRO A 51 8.11 2.02 15.10
C PRO A 51 8.54 0.55 15.02
N PHE A 52 7.97 -0.25 14.10
CA PHE A 52 8.36 -1.64 13.92
C PHE A 52 9.80 -1.78 13.42
N TYR A 53 10.20 -0.97 12.43
CA TYR A 53 11.59 -0.94 11.96
C TYR A 53 12.56 -0.43 13.03
N THR A 54 12.15 0.59 13.78
CA THR A 54 12.96 1.15 14.86
C THR A 54 13.23 0.09 15.94
N LEU A 55 12.23 -0.70 16.31
CA LEU A 55 12.37 -1.82 17.24
C LEU A 55 13.28 -2.92 16.69
N MET A 56 13.15 -3.29 15.41
CA MET A 56 14.01 -4.30 14.77
C MET A 56 15.48 -3.85 14.70
N VAL A 57 15.75 -2.56 14.48
CA VAL A 57 17.13 -2.04 14.30
C VAL A 57 17.81 -1.68 15.63
N LEU A 58 17.09 -1.09 16.59
CA LEU A 58 17.64 -0.64 17.87
C LEU A 58 17.69 -1.76 18.91
N ALA A 59 16.65 -2.59 18.97
CA ALA A 59 16.50 -3.59 20.02
C ALA A 59 16.10 -4.98 19.46
N PRO A 60 16.91 -5.58 18.56
CA PRO A 60 16.57 -6.83 17.89
C PRO A 60 16.39 -8.02 18.84
N LYS A 61 17.04 -8.01 20.01
CA LYS A 61 16.99 -9.12 20.97
C LYS A 61 15.92 -8.95 22.06
N SER A 62 15.15 -7.85 22.05
CA SER A 62 14.14 -7.60 23.08
C SER A 62 12.90 -8.47 22.89
N GLU A 63 12.28 -8.88 24.00
CA GLU A 63 11.02 -9.65 23.98
C GLU A 63 9.87 -8.84 23.39
N LEU A 64 9.90 -7.51 23.51
CA LEU A 64 8.92 -6.63 22.88
C LEU A 64 9.02 -6.66 21.36
N THR A 65 10.23 -6.60 20.80
CA THR A 65 10.46 -6.69 19.35
C THR A 65 9.98 -8.04 18.82
N LYS A 66 10.33 -9.15 19.49
CA LYS A 66 9.88 -10.49 19.10
C LYS A 66 8.36 -10.61 19.11
N LYS A 67 7.71 -10.25 20.22
CA LYS A 67 6.25 -10.28 20.36
C LYS A 67 5.55 -9.39 19.32
N SER A 68 6.11 -8.22 19.05
CA SER A 68 5.60 -7.31 18.02
C SER A 68 5.71 -7.91 16.62
N MET A 69 6.81 -8.61 16.33
CA MET A 69 7.03 -9.26 15.03
C MET A 69 6.23 -10.56 14.88
N GLU A 70 5.91 -11.26 15.95
CA GLU A 70 5.02 -12.42 15.91
C GLU A 70 3.57 -12.02 15.59
N SER A 71 3.15 -10.84 16.03
CA SER A 71 1.79 -10.34 15.80
C SER A 71 1.49 -10.06 14.33
N SER A 72 0.35 -10.55 13.85
CA SER A 72 -0.15 -10.27 12.50
C SER A 72 -0.96 -8.96 12.39
N ILE A 73 -1.26 -8.32 13.52
CA ILE A 73 -2.16 -7.16 13.59
C ILE A 73 -1.74 -6.00 12.68
N PRO A 74 -0.46 -5.57 12.64
CA PRO A 74 -0.06 -4.42 11.82
C PRO A 74 -0.31 -4.65 10.32
N TYR A 75 -0.08 -5.88 9.84
CA TYR A 75 -0.30 -6.27 8.46
C TYR A 75 -1.78 -6.27 8.08
N VAL A 76 -2.63 -6.76 8.98
CA VAL A 76 -4.08 -6.79 8.75
C VAL A 76 -4.63 -5.36 8.69
N VAL A 77 -4.23 -4.48 9.61
CA VAL A 77 -4.68 -3.09 9.64
C VAL A 77 -4.25 -2.34 8.37
N LEU A 78 -2.98 -2.44 7.97
CA LEU A 78 -2.50 -1.82 6.75
C LEU A 78 -3.11 -2.44 5.48
N GLY A 79 -3.38 -3.75 5.49
CA GLY A 79 -4.07 -4.44 4.40
C GLY A 79 -5.52 -3.99 4.22
N ILE A 80 -6.24 -3.74 5.31
CA ILE A 80 -7.59 -3.17 5.27
C ILE A 80 -7.54 -1.74 4.72
N LEU A 81 -6.58 -0.92 5.18
CA LEU A 81 -6.37 0.43 4.65
C LEU A 81 -6.09 0.41 3.14
N TYR A 82 -5.21 -0.50 2.69
CA TYR A 82 -4.94 -0.71 1.28
C TYR A 82 -6.20 -1.07 0.50
N ALA A 83 -6.96 -2.07 0.96
CA ALA A 83 -8.18 -2.51 0.29
C ALA A 83 -9.22 -1.38 0.18
N TYR A 84 -9.34 -0.55 1.23
CA TYR A 84 -10.22 0.60 1.23
C TYR A 84 -9.81 1.66 0.19
N LEU A 85 -8.53 2.03 0.14
CA LEU A 85 -8.03 3.00 -0.84
C LEU A 85 -8.14 2.46 -2.27
N LEU A 86 -7.84 1.17 -2.47
CA LEU A 86 -7.96 0.51 -3.75
C LEU A 86 -9.41 0.52 -4.25
N TYR A 87 -10.36 0.23 -3.35
CA TYR A 87 -11.78 0.29 -3.66
C TYR A 87 -12.21 1.69 -4.08
N LEU A 88 -11.76 2.73 -3.38
CA LEU A 88 -12.04 4.12 -3.74
C LEU A 88 -11.39 4.56 -5.06
N SER A 89 -10.21 4.00 -5.36
CA SER A 89 -9.47 4.24 -6.60
C SER A 89 -10.11 3.58 -7.82
N TRP A 90 -11.03 2.64 -7.61
CA TRP A 90 -11.67 1.91 -8.69
C TRP A 90 -12.80 2.73 -9.32
N THR A 91 -12.44 3.58 -10.27
CA THR A 91 -13.40 4.31 -11.11
C THR A 91 -13.62 3.58 -12.44
N PRO A 92 -14.77 3.76 -13.11
CA PRO A 92 -15.03 3.14 -14.40
C PRO A 92 -13.97 3.51 -15.47
N GLU A 93 -13.34 4.67 -15.35
CA GLU A 93 -12.21 5.09 -16.19
C GLU A 93 -10.95 4.26 -15.90
N THR A 94 -10.62 4.04 -14.62
CA THR A 94 -9.47 3.21 -14.21
C THR A 94 -9.65 1.75 -14.64
N ILE A 95 -10.86 1.21 -14.50
CA ILE A 95 -11.21 -0.15 -14.96
C ILE A 95 -11.04 -0.24 -16.47
N GLN A 96 -11.53 0.74 -17.22
CA GLN A 96 -11.33 0.80 -18.66
C GLN A 96 -9.84 0.89 -19.00
N LEU A 97 -9.02 1.68 -18.30
CA LEU A 97 -7.58 1.76 -18.57
C LEU A 97 -6.82 0.45 -18.33
N ILE A 98 -7.22 -0.34 -17.31
CA ILE A 98 -6.62 -1.65 -17.00
C ILE A 98 -7.03 -2.70 -18.05
N PHE A 99 -8.30 -2.67 -18.49
CA PHE A 99 -8.90 -3.70 -19.32
C PHE A 99 -9.15 -3.29 -20.79
N ALA A 100 -8.72 -2.10 -21.21
CA ALA A 100 -8.91 -1.60 -22.58
C ALA A 100 -8.08 -2.33 -23.62
N SER A 101 -7.05 -3.09 -23.24
CA SER A 101 -6.22 -3.78 -24.21
C SER A 101 -6.90 -5.06 -24.72
N LYS A 102 -6.74 -5.32 -26.02
CA LYS A 102 -7.25 -6.49 -26.75
C LYS A 102 -6.80 -7.85 -26.17
N TYR A 103 -5.87 -7.83 -25.21
CA TYR A 103 -5.25 -9.00 -24.56
C TYR A 103 -5.29 -8.96 -23.02
N LEU A 104 -6.05 -8.05 -22.39
CA LEU A 104 -6.09 -7.87 -20.91
C LEU A 104 -4.71 -7.58 -20.27
N LEU A 105 -3.73 -7.16 -21.06
CA LEU A 105 -2.41 -6.74 -20.57
C LEU A 105 -2.41 -5.22 -20.37
N PRO A 106 -2.12 -4.71 -19.16
CA PRO A 106 -2.01 -3.29 -18.94
C PRO A 106 -0.75 -2.75 -19.65
N GLU A 107 -0.92 -1.81 -20.57
CA GLU A 107 0.21 -1.11 -21.19
C GLU A 107 0.92 -0.23 -20.17
N LEU A 108 2.25 -0.08 -20.29
CA LEU A 108 3.05 0.76 -19.40
C LEU A 108 2.53 2.20 -19.34
N THR A 109 2.07 2.73 -20.48
CA THR A 109 1.47 4.06 -20.59
C THR A 109 0.14 4.17 -19.82
N SER A 110 -0.68 3.12 -19.83
CA SER A 110 -1.93 3.06 -19.09
C SER A 110 -1.70 2.96 -17.58
N ILE A 111 -0.72 2.15 -17.16
CA ILE A 111 -0.30 2.06 -15.76
C ILE A 111 0.21 3.43 -15.30
N GLY A 112 1.09 4.07 -16.07
CA GLY A 112 1.61 5.40 -15.74
C GLY A 112 0.50 6.44 -15.54
N LYS A 113 -0.55 6.41 -16.38
CA LYS A 113 -1.73 7.27 -16.22
C LYS A 113 -2.53 6.96 -14.96
N MET A 114 -2.61 5.70 -14.53
CA MET A 114 -3.27 5.35 -13.26
C MET A 114 -2.51 5.88 -12.05
N PHE A 115 -1.18 5.86 -12.09
CA PHE A 115 -0.31 6.41 -11.05
C PHE A 115 -0.31 7.95 -11.00
N SER A 116 -0.84 8.64 -12.01
CA SER A 116 -1.11 10.09 -11.93
C SER A 116 -2.21 10.45 -10.92
N SER A 117 -3.04 9.49 -10.52
CA SER A 117 -4.05 9.69 -9.47
C SER A 117 -3.43 9.50 -8.09
N GLU A 118 -3.58 10.51 -7.22
CA GLU A 118 -3.03 10.50 -5.86
C GLU A 118 -3.59 9.33 -5.01
N LEU A 119 -4.84 8.95 -5.21
CA LEU A 119 -5.48 7.81 -4.53
C LEU A 119 -4.85 6.48 -4.95
N THR A 120 -4.64 6.27 -6.25
CA THR A 120 -3.96 5.07 -6.75
C THR A 120 -2.53 5.00 -6.22
N LEU A 121 -1.81 6.13 -6.28
CA LEU A 121 -0.43 6.24 -5.80
C LEU A 121 -0.34 5.95 -4.30
N ALA A 122 -1.22 6.53 -3.49
CA ALA A 122 -1.27 6.26 -2.05
C ALA A 122 -1.56 4.77 -1.77
N SER A 123 -2.50 4.16 -2.50
CA SER A 123 -2.78 2.72 -2.35
C SER A 123 -1.56 1.85 -2.69
N ALA A 124 -0.84 2.18 -3.77
CA ALA A 124 0.37 1.47 -4.16
C ALA A 124 1.51 1.66 -3.14
N TRP A 125 1.60 2.86 -2.54
CA TRP A 125 2.55 3.12 -1.45
C TRP A 125 2.26 2.24 -0.23
N ILE A 126 1.01 2.16 0.22
CA ILE A 126 0.64 1.28 1.34
C ILE A 126 0.92 -0.19 0.99
N HIS A 127 0.62 -0.61 -0.25
CA HIS A 127 0.93 -1.96 -0.70
C HIS A 127 2.43 -2.28 -0.56
N LEU A 128 3.29 -1.35 -1.03
CA LEU A 128 4.74 -1.48 -0.91
C LEU A 128 5.17 -1.56 0.56
N LEU A 129 4.70 -0.64 1.42
CA LEU A 129 5.04 -0.64 2.86
C LEU A 129 4.66 -1.95 3.57
N VAL A 130 3.51 -2.54 3.22
CA VAL A 130 3.05 -3.81 3.82
C VAL A 130 3.96 -4.97 3.41
N VAL A 131 4.28 -5.04 2.12
CA VAL A 131 5.16 -6.10 1.59
C VAL A 131 6.58 -5.97 2.14
N ASP A 132 7.10 -4.75 2.24
CA ASP A 132 8.41 -4.45 2.78
C ASP A 132 8.51 -4.82 4.26
N LEU A 133 7.51 -4.46 5.06
CA LEU A 133 7.44 -4.83 6.47
C LEU A 133 7.32 -6.35 6.64
N PHE A 134 6.60 -7.02 5.74
CA PHE A 134 6.45 -8.47 5.77
C PHE A 134 7.78 -9.17 5.45
N ALA A 135 8.48 -8.71 4.40
CA ALA A 135 9.80 -9.22 4.06
C ALA A 135 10.83 -8.97 5.19
N ALA A 136 10.82 -7.77 5.77
CA ALA A 136 11.69 -7.43 6.90
C ALA A 136 11.44 -8.36 8.10
N ARG A 137 10.19 -8.69 8.41
CA ARG A 137 9.84 -9.68 9.45
C ARG A 137 10.43 -11.05 9.14
N GLN A 138 10.32 -11.54 7.90
CA GLN A 138 10.87 -12.85 7.53
C GLN A 138 12.40 -12.87 7.64
N VAL A 139 13.07 -11.81 7.18
CA VAL A 139 14.53 -11.62 7.34
C VAL A 139 14.92 -11.57 8.81
N PHE A 140 14.15 -10.87 9.63
CA PHE A 140 14.39 -10.74 11.06
C PHE A 140 14.26 -12.09 11.79
N GLN A 141 13.20 -12.86 11.52
CA GLN A 141 12.99 -14.19 12.10
C GLN A 141 14.11 -15.15 11.70
N ASP A 142 14.46 -15.20 10.40
CA ASP A 142 15.55 -16.06 9.91
C ASP A 142 16.90 -15.66 10.52
N GLY A 143 17.17 -14.37 10.70
CA GLY A 143 18.40 -13.92 11.35
C GLY A 143 18.45 -14.21 12.85
N LEU A 144 17.32 -14.20 13.54
CA LEU A 144 17.24 -14.61 14.95
C LEU A 144 17.56 -16.11 15.10
N GLU A 145 17.01 -16.95 14.23
CA GLU A 145 17.26 -18.41 14.22
C GLU A 145 18.72 -18.75 13.88
N ASN A 146 19.32 -18.06 12.91
CA ASN A 146 20.69 -18.34 12.45
C ASN A 146 21.78 -17.55 13.22
N GLN A 147 21.39 -16.68 14.15
CA GLN A 147 22.24 -15.70 14.85
C GLN A 147 23.07 -14.82 13.91
N ILE A 148 22.40 -14.20 12.94
CA ILE A 148 23.00 -13.29 11.96
C ILE A 148 22.59 -11.85 12.31
N GLU A 149 23.50 -10.90 12.11
CA GLU A 149 23.20 -9.47 12.24
C GLU A 149 22.23 -9.01 11.14
N THR A 150 20.98 -8.73 11.51
CA THR A 150 19.90 -8.35 10.58
C THR A 150 19.71 -6.85 10.39
N ARG A 151 20.41 -6.01 11.16
CA ARG A 151 20.21 -4.55 11.21
C ARG A 151 20.38 -3.90 9.83
N HIS A 152 21.40 -4.31 9.08
CA HIS A 152 21.68 -3.79 7.75
C HIS A 152 20.64 -4.26 6.72
N SER A 153 20.31 -5.56 6.72
CA SER A 153 19.31 -6.14 5.81
C SER A 153 17.90 -5.58 6.03
N VAL A 154 17.50 -5.39 7.29
CA VAL A 154 16.20 -4.78 7.66
C VAL A 154 16.15 -3.31 7.26
N SER A 155 17.25 -2.57 7.43
CA SER A 155 17.33 -1.18 6.97
C SER A 155 17.20 -1.08 5.44
N PHE A 156 17.85 -1.98 4.70
CA PHE A 156 17.67 -2.05 3.24
C PHE A 156 16.26 -2.50 2.85
N CYS A 157 15.59 -3.35 3.64
CA CYS A 157 14.21 -3.73 3.36
C CYS A 157 13.22 -2.55 3.46
N LEU A 158 13.52 -1.51 4.23
CA LEU A 158 12.69 -0.30 4.32
C LEU A 158 12.75 0.57 3.05
N PHE A 159 13.90 0.61 2.38
CA PHE A 159 14.10 1.46 1.19
C PHE A 159 13.96 0.68 -0.11
N PHE A 160 14.50 -0.53 -0.15
CA PHE A 160 14.56 -1.40 -1.33
C PHE A 160 14.44 -2.87 -0.89
N CYS A 161 13.22 -3.34 -0.67
CA CYS A 161 12.94 -4.71 -0.23
C CYS A 161 13.74 -5.82 -0.96
N PRO A 162 13.79 -5.86 -2.31
CA PRO A 162 14.56 -6.88 -3.02
C PRO A 162 16.07 -6.86 -2.68
N ILE A 163 16.64 -5.67 -2.49
CA ILE A 163 18.06 -5.49 -2.14
C ILE A 163 18.31 -5.92 -0.69
N GLY A 164 17.36 -5.64 0.21
CA GLY A 164 17.44 -6.09 1.61
C GLY A 164 17.44 -7.61 1.75
N ILE A 165 16.55 -8.30 1.01
CA ILE A 165 16.53 -9.77 0.95
C ILE A 165 17.84 -10.31 0.39
N LEU A 166 18.34 -9.73 -0.72
CA LEU A 166 19.60 -10.16 -1.31
C LEU A 166 20.78 -10.01 -0.34
N THR A 167 20.84 -8.89 0.37
CA THR A 167 21.87 -8.61 1.37
C THR A 167 21.82 -9.65 2.49
N HIS A 168 20.62 -10.00 2.98
CA HIS A 168 20.45 -11.04 3.98
C HIS A 168 20.96 -12.40 3.52
N VAL A 169 20.66 -12.80 2.28
CA VAL A 169 21.13 -14.06 1.70
C VAL A 169 22.66 -14.08 1.61
N ILE A 170 23.28 -12.97 1.20
CA ILE A 170 24.74 -12.85 1.13
C ILE A 170 25.35 -12.95 2.53
N THR A 171 24.85 -12.19 3.51
CA THR A 171 25.34 -12.24 4.89
C THR A 171 25.20 -13.65 5.47
N LYS A 172 24.06 -14.32 5.24
CA LYS A 172 23.81 -15.70 5.66
C LYS A 172 24.79 -16.69 5.05
N ALA A 173 25.11 -16.54 3.76
CA ALA A 173 26.10 -17.40 3.10
C ALA A 173 27.49 -17.21 3.72
N MET A 174 27.92 -15.96 3.95
CA MET A 174 29.21 -15.64 4.57
C MET A 174 29.34 -16.22 5.98
N THR A 175 28.33 -16.02 6.85
CA THR A 175 28.34 -16.54 8.22
C THR A 175 28.38 -18.07 8.27
N ARG A 176 27.72 -18.76 7.34
CA ARG A 176 27.75 -20.23 7.24
C ARG A 176 29.12 -20.75 6.82
N THR A 177 29.79 -20.09 5.87
CA THR A 177 31.15 -20.45 5.45
C THR A 177 32.14 -20.36 6.61
N SER A 178 32.15 -19.24 7.35
CA SER A 178 33.05 -19.07 8.50
C SER A 178 32.83 -20.12 9.61
N ARG A 179 31.58 -20.55 9.85
CA ARG A 179 31.28 -21.61 10.83
C ARG A 179 31.83 -22.97 10.39
N LYS A 180 31.80 -23.25 9.08
CA LYS A 180 32.27 -24.53 8.53
C LYS A 180 33.79 -24.64 8.61
N GLU A 181 34.52 -23.57 8.32
CA GLU A 181 35.99 -23.54 8.39
C GLU A 181 36.51 -23.73 9.82
N GLY A 182 35.83 -23.15 10.82
CA GLY A 182 36.20 -23.31 12.23
C GLY A 182 35.93 -24.70 12.84
N HIS A 183 35.24 -25.60 12.13
CA HIS A 183 34.98 -26.97 12.58
C HIS A 183 35.90 -28.00 11.90
N THR A 184 36.74 -27.54 10.96
CA THR A 184 37.70 -28.36 10.20
C THR A 184 39.16 -28.14 10.63
N LEU A 185 39.39 -27.36 11.68
CA LEU A 185 40.67 -27.23 12.40
C LEU A 185 40.57 -27.94 13.75
#